data_AF-A0AA39JK00-F1
#
_entry.id   AF-A0AA39JK00-F1
#
_cell.length_a   1.000
_cell.length_b   1.000
_cell.length_c   1.000
_cell.angle_alpha   90.00
_cell.angle_beta   90.00
_cell.angle_gamma   90.00
#
_symmetry.space_group_name_H-M   'P 1'
#
loop_
_entity.id
_entity.type
_entity.pdbx_description
1 polymer ?
#
loop_
_entity_poly.entity_id
_entity_poly.type
_entity_poly.pdbx_seq_one_letter_code
_entity_poly.pdbx_strand_id
1 'polypeptide(L)' 'MSSDEIIPGDVVAVQHAYSGRREGLVIGSHVDYAGRQIVEVQLDGGEVYQAW' A
#
# COMPACT_ATOMS: atom_id res chain seq x y z
N MET A 1 -19.93 4.05 -5.16
CA MET A 1 -18.58 3.54 -4.90
C MET A 1 -17.64 4.43 -5.70
N SER A 2 -16.86 5.29 -5.04
CA SER A 2 -15.86 6.10 -5.73
C SER A 2 -14.81 5.15 -6.29
N SER A 3 -14.50 5.22 -7.58
CA SER A 3 -13.54 4.31 -8.21
C SER A 3 -12.08 4.61 -7.84
N ASP A 4 -11.86 5.60 -6.97
CA ASP A 4 -10.55 6.13 -6.57
C ASP A 4 -10.14 5.73 -5.14
N GLU A 5 -10.99 4.98 -4.42
CA GLU A 5 -10.66 4.51 -3.07
C GLU A 5 -9.79 3.25 -3.16
N ILE A 6 -8.62 3.27 -2.52
CA ILE A 6 -7.72 2.12 -2.43
C ILE A 6 -8.18 1.23 -1.28
N ILE A 7 -8.63 0.03 -1.59
CA ILE A 7 -9.21 -0.91 -0.61
C ILE A 7 -8.45 -2.25 -0.61
N PRO A 8 -8.57 -3.06 0.47
CA PRO A 8 -8.01 -4.41 0.49
C PRO A 8 -8.51 -5.24 -0.70
N GLY A 9 -7.57 -5.89 -1.39
CA GLY A 9 -7.83 -6.63 -2.63
C GLY A 9 -7.36 -5.92 -3.89
N ASP A 10 -7.14 -4.60 -3.84
CA ASP A 10 -6.62 -3.85 -4.99
C ASP A 10 -5.15 -4.17 -5.25
N VAL A 11 -4.77 -4.23 -6.53
CA VAL A 11 -3.36 -4.30 -6.93
C VAL A 11 -2.90 -2.89 -7.26
N VAL A 12 -1.86 -2.44 -6.56
CA VAL A 12 -1.32 -1.09 -6.67
C VAL A 12 0.17 -1.11 -6.96
N ALA A 13 0.67 -0.03 -7.54
CA ALA A 13 2.10 0.19 -7.68
C ALA A 13 2.59 1.22 -6.66
N VAL A 14 3.59 0.85 -5.87
CA VAL A 14 4.24 1.70 -4.86
C VAL A 14 5.66 2.06 -5.27
N GLN A 15 6.11 3.25 -4.90
CA GLN A 15 7.51 3.65 -5.07
C GLN A 15 8.31 3.16 -3.86
N HIS A 16 8.89 1.96 -3.97
CA HIS A 16 9.73 1.40 -2.92
C HIS A 16 11.08 2.12 -2.88
N ALA A 17 11.50 2.57 -1.69
CA ALA A 17 12.64 3.47 -1.53
C ALA A 17 13.97 2.90 -2.09
N TYR A 18 14.17 1.58 -1.99
CA TYR A 18 15.43 0.95 -2.40
C TYR A 18 15.37 0.28 -3.78
N SER A 19 14.20 -0.23 -4.17
CA SER A 19 14.05 -1.11 -5.34
C SER A 19 13.23 -0.48 -6.48
N GLY A 20 12.83 0.78 -6.35
CA GLY A 20 12.05 1.46 -7.38
C GLY A 20 10.56 1.13 -7.33
N ARG A 21 9.87 1.31 -8.46
CA ARG A 21 8.43 1.00 -8.59
C ARG A 21 8.20 -0.50 -8.46
N ARG A 22 7.35 -0.90 -7.51
CA ARG A 22 6.93 -2.30 -7.31
C ARG A 22 5.42 -2.40 -7.27
N GLU A 23 4.88 -3.51 -7.75
CA GLU A 23 3.46 -3.83 -7.63
C GLU A 23 3.23 -4.70 -6.40
N GLY A 24 2.04 -4.61 -5.82
CA GLY A 24 1.64 -5.42 -4.69
C GLY A 24 0.15 -5.34 -4.38
N LEU A 25 -0.29 -6.25 -3.52
CA LEU A 25 -1.67 -6.38 -3.10
C LEU A 25 -1.93 -5.52 -1.87
N VAL A 26 -2.95 -4.66 -1.91
CA VAL A 26 -3.42 -3.95 -0.73
C VAL A 26 -4.06 -4.96 0.22
N ILE A 27 -3.56 -5.02 1.45
CA ILE A 27 -4.06 -5.94 2.49
C ILE A 27 -4.74 -5.22 3.65
N GLY A 28 -4.53 -3.91 3.77
CA GLY A 28 -5.05 -3.13 4.88
C GLY A 28 -4.70 -1.65 4.76
N SER A 29 -5.24 -0.87 5.68
CA SER A 29 -4.91 0.54 5.80
C SER A 29 -5.22 1.01 7.23
N HIS A 30 -4.46 1.99 7.72
CA HIS A 30 -4.67 2.59 9.04
C HIS A 30 -4.18 4.04 9.06
N VAL A 31 -4.56 4.79 10.10
CA VAL A 31 -4.06 6.16 10.30
C VAL A 31 -2.92 6.12 11.32
N ASP A 32 -1.77 6.69 10.98
CA ASP A 32 -0.62 6.76 11.88
C ASP A 32 -0.78 7.85 12.95
N TYR A 33 0.19 7.96 13.86
CA TYR A 33 0.18 8.94 14.94
C TYR A 33 0.22 10.40 14.44
N ALA A 34 0.65 10.64 13.19
CA ALA A 34 0.72 11.94 12.55
C ALA A 34 -0.57 12.26 11.76
N GLY A 35 -1.57 11.38 11.78
CA GLY A 35 -2.83 11.57 11.07
C GLY A 35 -2.75 11.24 9.58
N ARG A 36 -1.68 10.57 9.12
CA ARG A 36 -1.54 10.16 7.71
C ARG A 36 -2.22 8.82 7.48
N GLN A 37 -2.90 8.68 6.35
CA GLN A 37 -3.40 7.39 5.90
C GLN A 37 -2.23 6.56 5.39
N ILE A 38 -2.00 5.42 6.02
CA ILE A 38 -1.03 4.42 5.61
C ILE A 38 -1.77 3.29 4.91
N VAL A 39 -1.26 2.86 3.76
CA VAL A 39 -1.74 1.69 3.03
C VAL A 39 -0.71 0.57 3.20
N GLU A 40 -1.19 -0.59 3.62
CA GLU A 40 -0.36 -1.79 3.78
C GLU A 40 -0.44 -2.62 2.50
N VAL A 41 0.71 -2.80 1.86
CA VAL A 41 0.82 -3.46 0.56
C VAL A 41 1.74 -4.66 0.69
N GLN A 42 1.22 -5.85 0.41
CA GLN A 42 2.01 -7.07 0.31
C GLN A 42 2.72 -7.13 -1.04
N LEU A 43 4.04 -7.06 -1.02
CA LEU A 43 4.90 -7.19 -2.19
C LEU A 43 5.26 -8.66 -2.44
N ASP A 44 5.79 -8.96 -3.64
CA ASP A 44 6.30 -10.30 -3.93
C ASP A 44 7.40 -10.69 -2.94
N GLY A 45 7.34 -11.93 -2.44
CA GLY A 45 8.24 -12.44 -1.40
C GLY A 45 7.66 -12.36 0.01
N GLY A 46 6.45 -11.81 0.17
CA GLY A 46 5.73 -11.78 1.46
C GLY A 46 6.09 -10.58 2.35
N GLU A 47 6.89 -9.65 1.86
CA GLU A 47 7.16 -8.36 2.51
C GLU A 47 5.88 -7.53 2.56
N VAL A 48 5.62 -6.89 3.71
CA VAL A 48 4.55 -5.89 3.85
C VAL A 48 5.18 -4.51 3.89
N TYR A 49 4.83 -3.70 2.90
CA TYR A 49 5.29 -2.33 2.76
C TYR A 49 4.20 -1.34 3.19
N GLN A 50 4.60 -0.32 3.95
CA GLN A 50 3.71 0.76 4.40
C GLN A 50 3.90 1.99 3.50
N ALA A 51 2.94 2.23 2.61
CA ALA A 51 2.92 3.38 1.71
C ALA A 51 2.10 4.53 2.29
N TRP A 52 2.53 5.77 2.06
CA TRP A 52 1.88 7.01 2.48
C TRP A 52 1.96 8.08 1.39
#